data_AF-A0A6P1NV63-F1
#
_entry.id   AF-A0A6P1NV63-F1
#
_cell.length_a   1.000
_cell.length_b   1.000
_cell.length_c   1.000
_cell.angle_alpha   90.00
_cell.angle_beta   90.00
_cell.angle_gamma   90.00
#
_symmetry.space_group_name_H-M   'P 1'
#
loop_
_entity.id
_entity.type
_entity.pdbx_description
1 polymer ?
#
loop_
_entity_poly.entity_id
_entity_poly.type
_entity_poly.pdbx_seq_one_letter_code
_entity_poly.pdbx_strand_id
1 'polypeptide(L)'
;MENTPLQKLSYLVLRVMGSLIFIMAGFNHLFQTQDAVAKLQKAPFGHLTAGLASPETLIILSGVGLLLGGVLLLLGFMTRWTALALALILIPITLTVQVNSPQGSGPLFKNIALLGMLFFFFVNGSRYFSLDQFLQPKLPNKMNLFNTGKLVAFFAIALLPFLSSCATVESATQASSKAATKNYAVLISQPNHVKAAVHTAQTMTPGSSYKRGTFVVMACAKSVEAFVEGSDLASEIEKGRAAGVQYKVCGMSLKQFNIDPATLVEGVTVIPNGLTYMFDLQNQGYTTVEL
;
A
#
# COMPACT_ATOMS: atom_id res chain seq x y z
N MET A 1 -3.11 -34.81 17.57
CA MET A 1 -2.63 -34.19 16.33
C MET A 1 -1.55 -35.08 15.77
N GLU A 2 -1.71 -35.57 14.54
CA GLU A 2 -0.73 -36.45 13.92
C GLU A 2 0.61 -35.73 13.73
N ASN A 3 1.73 -36.39 14.02
CA ASN A 3 3.06 -35.79 13.92
C ASN A 3 3.68 -36.03 12.55
N THR A 4 2.95 -35.69 11.48
CA THR A 4 3.45 -35.90 10.11
C THR A 4 4.59 -34.93 9.80
N PRO A 5 5.56 -35.31 8.94
CA PRO A 5 6.65 -34.42 8.54
C PRO A 5 6.14 -33.14 7.86
N LEU A 6 5.05 -33.24 7.08
CA LEU A 6 4.39 -32.09 6.45
C LEU A 6 3.85 -31.09 7.49
N GLN A 7 3.28 -31.57 8.59
CA GLN A 7 2.82 -30.69 9.66
C GLN A 7 3.97 -30.02 10.41
N LYS A 8 5.11 -30.72 10.59
CA LYS A 8 6.31 -30.10 11.19
C LYS A 8 6.85 -28.99 10.29
N LEU A 9 6.87 -29.25 8.98
CA LEU A 9 7.30 -28.29 7.98
C LEU A 9 6.36 -27.07 7.93
N SER A 10 5.04 -27.26 8.00
CA SER A 10 4.09 -26.14 7.93
C SER A 10 4.26 -25.14 9.09
N TYR A 11 4.51 -25.63 10.31
CA TYR A 11 4.83 -24.78 11.46
C TYR A 11 6.13 -23.98 11.24
N LEU A 12 7.17 -24.63 10.72
CA LEU A 12 8.44 -23.99 10.45
C LEU A 12 8.31 -22.92 9.35
N VAL A 13 7.68 -23.27 8.23
CA VAL A 13 7.49 -22.36 7.08
C VAL A 13 6.69 -21.13 7.50
N LEU A 14 5.56 -21.33 8.20
CA LEU A 14 4.75 -20.21 8.69
C LEU A 14 5.55 -19.29 9.62
N ARG A 15 6.36 -19.88 10.50
CA ARG A 15 7.20 -19.11 11.44
C ARG A 15 8.27 -18.31 10.72
N VAL A 16 8.99 -18.93 9.79
CA VAL A 16 10.06 -18.28 9.02
C VAL A 16 9.49 -17.14 8.18
N MET A 17 8.48 -17.41 7.36
CA MET A 17 7.87 -16.41 6.49
C MET A 17 7.26 -15.25 7.28
N GLY A 18 6.53 -15.55 8.35
CA GLY A 18 5.96 -14.53 9.23
C GLY A 18 7.03 -13.67 9.91
N SER A 19 8.10 -14.29 10.38
CA SER A 19 9.20 -13.59 11.06
C SER A 19 9.97 -12.66 10.13
N LEU A 20 10.23 -13.08 8.88
CA LEU A 20 10.89 -12.23 7.88
C LEU A 20 10.11 -10.94 7.61
N ILE A 21 8.78 -11.01 7.62
CA ILE A 21 7.94 -9.83 7.44
C ILE A 21 8.14 -8.84 8.61
N PHE A 22 8.19 -9.31 9.85
CA PHE A 22 8.43 -8.45 11.02
C PHE A 22 9.84 -7.87 11.04
N ILE A 23 10.85 -8.67 10.69
CA ILE A 23 12.24 -8.22 10.60
C ILE A 23 12.35 -7.09 9.57
N MET A 24 11.81 -7.31 8.36
CA MET A 24 11.84 -6.28 7.31
C MET A 24 11.04 -5.03 7.69
N ALA A 25 9.89 -5.19 8.35
CA ALA A 25 9.11 -4.06 8.85
C ALA A 25 9.88 -3.26 9.92
N GLY A 26 10.57 -3.95 10.83
CA GLY A 26 11.43 -3.35 11.84
C GLY A 26 12.58 -2.55 11.21
N PHE A 27 13.28 -3.12 10.23
CA PHE A 27 14.29 -2.41 9.45
C PHE A 27 13.72 -1.15 8.79
N ASN A 28 12.57 -1.24 8.12
CA ASN A 28 11.97 -0.06 7.49
C ASN A 28 11.61 1.03 8.51
N HIS A 29 11.12 0.68 9.70
CA HIS A 29 10.83 1.68 10.75
C HIS A 29 12.09 2.37 11.28
N LEU A 30 13.22 1.66 11.34
CA LEU A 30 14.50 2.19 11.85
C LEU A 30 15.30 2.96 10.81
N PHE A 31 15.20 2.60 9.52
CA PHE A 31 15.97 3.23 8.45
C PHE A 31 15.16 4.24 7.63
N GLN A 32 13.82 4.17 7.63
CA GLN A 32 12.92 5.10 6.95
C GLN A 32 11.99 5.81 7.97
N THR A 33 12.56 6.20 9.10
CA THR A 33 11.80 6.78 10.23
C THR A 33 11.04 8.04 9.82
N GLN A 34 11.61 8.89 8.94
CA GLN A 34 10.95 10.12 8.48
C GLN A 34 9.65 9.84 7.72
N ASP A 35 9.65 8.85 6.83
CA ASP A 35 8.47 8.46 6.07
C ASP A 35 7.39 7.84 6.97
N ALA A 36 7.82 7.03 7.95
CA ALA A 36 6.92 6.46 8.94
C ALA A 36 6.30 7.53 9.84
N VAL A 37 7.07 8.55 10.25
CA VAL A 37 6.59 9.68 11.06
C VAL A 37 5.58 10.50 10.26
N ALA A 38 5.88 10.80 9.00
CA ALA A 38 4.97 11.54 8.13
C ALA A 38 3.63 10.80 7.93
N LYS A 39 3.65 9.46 7.83
CA LYS A 39 2.43 8.65 7.77
C LYS A 39 1.64 8.67 9.07
N LEU A 40 2.32 8.60 10.23
CA LEU A 40 1.67 8.66 11.54
C LEU A 40 1.07 10.04 11.83
N GLN A 41 1.70 11.13 11.39
CA GLN A 41 1.18 12.49 11.54
C GLN A 41 -0.06 12.76 10.67
N LYS A 42 -0.14 12.14 9.50
CA LYS A 42 -1.30 12.25 8.58
C LYS A 42 -2.45 11.29 8.96
N ALA A 43 -2.25 10.40 9.92
CA ALA A 43 -3.23 9.41 10.31
C ALA A 43 -4.43 10.02 11.05
N PRO A 44 -5.67 9.57 10.76
CA PRO A 44 -6.88 10.08 11.41
C PRO A 44 -6.87 9.89 12.94
N PHE A 45 -6.15 8.86 13.42
CA PHE A 45 -6.00 8.55 14.84
C PHE A 45 -4.62 8.87 15.42
N GLY A 46 -3.78 9.66 14.71
CA GLY A 46 -2.46 10.07 15.22
C GLY A 46 -2.52 10.89 16.52
N HIS A 47 -3.67 11.49 16.82
CA HIS A 47 -3.93 12.21 18.07
C HIS A 47 -4.02 11.28 19.30
N LEU A 48 -4.36 9.99 19.12
CA LEU A 48 -4.43 9.01 20.22
C LEU A 48 -3.06 8.70 20.82
N THR A 49 -1.98 8.95 20.08
CA THR A 49 -0.60 8.71 20.52
C THR A 49 0.12 9.98 20.98
N ALA A 50 -0.48 11.16 20.77
CA ALA A 50 0.11 12.46 21.10
C ALA A 50 0.42 12.65 22.60
N GLY A 51 -0.22 11.86 23.47
CA GLY A 51 0.03 11.86 24.92
C GLY A 51 0.99 10.79 25.43
N LEU A 52 1.44 9.84 24.60
CA LEU A 52 2.32 8.74 25.03
C LEU A 52 3.80 9.09 24.91
N ALA A 53 4.23 9.53 23.73
CA ALA A 53 5.60 9.89 23.41
C ALA A 53 5.64 10.64 22.07
N SER A 54 6.81 11.15 21.69
CA SER A 54 6.98 11.74 20.36
C SER A 54 6.72 10.69 19.26
N PRO A 55 6.13 11.06 18.11
CA PRO A 55 5.88 10.14 16.99
C PRO A 55 7.15 9.39 16.55
N GLU A 56 8.29 10.08 16.56
CA GLU A 56 9.59 9.52 16.22
C GLU A 56 10.02 8.43 17.21
N THR A 57 9.89 8.69 18.53
CA THR A 57 10.19 7.71 19.57
C THR A 57 9.31 6.47 19.46
N LEU A 58 8.01 6.63 19.19
CA LEU A 58 7.08 5.51 19.03
C LEU A 58 7.44 4.64 17.82
N ILE A 59 7.85 5.26 16.72
CA ILE A 59 8.25 4.54 15.52
C ILE A 59 9.56 3.80 15.73
N ILE A 60 10.55 4.42 16.37
CA ILE A 60 11.82 3.76 16.69
C ILE A 60 11.58 2.58 17.64
N LEU A 61 10.80 2.80 18.71
CA LEU A 61 10.48 1.75 19.69
C LEU A 61 9.75 0.58 19.04
N SER A 62 8.78 0.86 18.18
CA SER A 62 8.10 -0.20 17.41
C SER A 62 9.05 -0.89 16.43
N GLY A 63 9.95 -0.16 15.76
CA GLY A 63 10.96 -0.73 14.86
C GLY A 63 11.89 -1.71 15.56
N VAL A 64 12.45 -1.33 16.71
CA VAL A 64 13.27 -2.21 17.55
C VAL A 64 12.47 -3.42 18.01
N GLY A 65 11.24 -3.20 18.50
CA GLY A 65 10.37 -4.27 18.98
C GLY A 65 9.98 -5.28 17.89
N LEU A 66 9.70 -4.82 16.68
CA LEU A 66 9.39 -5.67 15.51
C LEU A 66 10.62 -6.47 15.06
N LEU A 67 11.80 -5.84 15.05
CA LEU A 67 13.04 -6.50 14.65
C LEU A 67 13.45 -7.58 15.65
N LEU A 68 13.51 -7.23 16.94
CA LEU A 68 13.82 -8.19 18.01
C LEU A 68 12.77 -9.29 18.08
N GLY A 69 11.48 -8.93 18.11
CA GLY A 69 10.40 -9.89 18.14
C GLY A 69 10.39 -10.82 16.93
N GLY A 70 10.67 -10.30 15.73
CA GLY A 70 10.81 -11.09 14.52
C GLY A 70 11.95 -12.12 14.61
N VAL A 71 13.13 -11.71 15.11
CA VAL A 71 14.26 -12.64 15.32
C VAL A 71 13.94 -13.69 16.38
N LEU A 72 13.35 -13.30 17.52
CA LEU A 72 12.96 -14.24 18.57
C LEU A 72 11.91 -15.24 18.09
N LEU A 73 10.94 -14.78 17.28
CA LEU A 73 9.93 -15.65 16.69
C LEU A 73 10.56 -16.61 15.68
N LEU A 74 11.50 -16.15 14.84
CA LEU A 74 12.21 -16.98 13.87
C LEU A 74 12.93 -18.15 14.55
N LEU A 75 13.70 -17.83 15.59
CA LEU A 75 14.39 -18.81 16.43
C LEU A 75 13.42 -19.71 17.21
N GLY A 76 12.17 -19.30 17.35
CA GLY A 76 11.16 -19.97 18.15
C GLY A 76 11.54 -19.94 19.64
N PHE A 77 11.96 -18.77 20.13
CA PHE A 77 12.28 -18.50 21.53
C PHE A 77 11.13 -17.74 22.20
N MET A 78 10.69 -18.24 23.36
CA MET A 78 9.54 -17.74 24.13
C MET A 78 8.34 -17.47 23.24
N THR A 79 8.08 -18.38 22.29
CA THR A 79 7.24 -18.15 21.11
C THR A 79 5.87 -17.56 21.42
N ARG A 80 5.24 -18.01 22.51
CA ARG A 80 3.94 -17.49 22.94
C ARG A 80 4.02 -16.01 23.36
N TRP A 81 4.97 -15.67 24.23
CA TRP A 81 5.17 -14.31 24.71
C TRP A 81 5.68 -13.38 23.61
N THR A 82 6.59 -13.87 22.77
CA THR A 82 7.06 -13.15 21.59
C THR A 82 5.90 -12.85 20.64
N ALA A 83 5.00 -13.82 20.40
CA ALA A 83 3.84 -13.61 19.55
C ALA A 83 2.86 -12.58 20.13
N LEU A 84 2.63 -12.62 21.45
CA LEU A 84 1.80 -11.63 22.15
C LEU A 84 2.41 -10.22 22.07
N ALA A 85 3.71 -10.08 22.32
CA ALA A 85 4.41 -8.81 22.26
C ALA A 85 4.34 -8.20 20.84
N LEU A 86 4.61 -9.00 19.81
CA LEU A 86 4.47 -8.57 18.41
C LEU A 86 3.03 -8.17 18.09
N ALA A 87 2.02 -8.88 18.61
CA ALA A 87 0.62 -8.54 18.38
C ALA A 87 0.26 -7.19 19.01
N LEU A 88 0.71 -6.93 20.23
CA LEU A 88 0.51 -5.66 20.93
C LEU A 88 1.19 -4.47 20.23
N ILE A 89 2.31 -4.70 19.53
CA ILE A 89 2.94 -3.68 18.68
C ILE A 89 2.17 -3.50 17.37
N LEU A 90 1.71 -4.60 16.77
CA LEU A 90 1.07 -4.58 15.45
C LEU A 90 -0.32 -3.92 15.46
N ILE A 91 -1.13 -4.13 16.50
CA ILE A 91 -2.48 -3.57 16.64
C ILE A 91 -2.49 -2.03 16.50
N PRO A 92 -1.73 -1.25 17.30
CA PRO A 92 -1.75 0.20 17.19
C PRO A 92 -1.21 0.69 15.85
N ILE A 93 -0.18 0.04 15.28
CA ILE A 93 0.33 0.38 13.93
C ILE A 93 -0.77 0.20 12.88
N THR A 94 -1.54 -0.88 12.98
CA THR A 94 -2.62 -1.19 12.05
C THR A 94 -3.74 -0.17 12.15
N LEU A 95 -4.19 0.14 13.37
CA LEU A 95 -5.31 1.05 13.61
C LEU A 95 -4.99 2.51 13.27
N THR A 96 -3.78 2.96 13.57
CA THR A 96 -3.39 4.36 13.36
C THR A 96 -2.97 4.61 11.91
N VAL A 97 -2.01 3.84 11.39
CA VAL A 97 -1.37 4.16 10.11
C VAL A 97 -2.08 3.57 8.90
N GLN A 98 -2.77 2.42 9.05
CA GLN A 98 -3.13 1.59 7.89
C GLN A 98 -4.61 1.58 7.50
N VAL A 99 -5.52 2.03 8.37
CA VAL A 99 -6.98 2.01 8.12
C VAL A 99 -7.40 2.93 6.97
N ASN A 100 -6.60 3.95 6.63
CA ASN A 100 -6.92 4.89 5.54
C ASN A 100 -5.70 5.17 4.64
N SER A 101 -4.98 4.12 4.24
CA SER A 101 -3.78 4.26 3.41
C SER A 101 -4.13 4.68 1.97
N PRO A 102 -3.45 5.69 1.40
CA PRO A 102 -3.68 6.10 0.01
C PRO A 102 -3.28 5.05 -1.03
N GLN A 103 -2.55 4.00 -0.63
CA GLN A 103 -2.21 2.83 -1.48
C GLN A 103 -3.29 1.72 -1.49
N GLY A 104 -4.46 1.96 -0.89
CA GLY A 104 -5.54 0.97 -0.78
C GLY A 104 -5.44 0.10 0.47
N SER A 105 -6.30 -0.92 0.58
CA SER A 105 -6.47 -1.77 1.77
C SER A 105 -5.45 -2.91 1.90
N GLY A 106 -4.54 -3.07 0.93
CA GLY A 106 -3.52 -4.13 0.93
C GLY A 106 -2.65 -4.18 2.21
N PRO A 107 -2.05 -3.06 2.66
CA PRO A 107 -1.29 -3.02 3.91
C PRO A 107 -2.11 -3.46 5.14
N LEU A 108 -3.37 -3.04 5.22
CA LEU A 108 -4.27 -3.40 6.31
C LEU A 108 -4.50 -4.92 6.36
N PHE A 109 -4.84 -5.53 5.23
CA PHE A 109 -5.09 -6.98 5.17
C PHE A 109 -3.85 -7.82 5.46
N LYS A 110 -2.66 -7.36 5.07
CA LYS A 110 -1.40 -7.99 5.47
C LYS A 110 -1.27 -8.03 7.00
N ASN A 111 -1.54 -6.93 7.68
CA ASN A 111 -1.47 -6.88 9.14
C ASN A 111 -2.53 -7.75 9.83
N ILE A 112 -3.74 -7.85 9.27
CA ILE A 112 -4.78 -8.78 9.75
C ILE A 112 -4.30 -10.24 9.64
N ALA A 113 -3.72 -10.63 8.50
CA ALA A 113 -3.16 -11.96 8.32
C ALA A 113 -2.01 -12.26 9.30
N LEU A 114 -1.13 -11.27 9.55
CA LEU A 114 -0.07 -11.38 10.54
C LEU A 114 -0.62 -11.53 11.97
N LEU A 115 -1.67 -10.81 12.35
CA LEU A 115 -2.34 -11.01 13.64
C LEU A 115 -2.89 -12.43 13.78
N GLY A 116 -3.49 -13.00 12.73
CA GLY A 116 -3.93 -14.40 12.71
C GLY A 116 -2.77 -15.38 12.91
N MET A 117 -1.63 -15.14 12.25
CA MET A 117 -0.42 -15.95 12.42
C MET A 117 0.18 -15.83 13.83
N LEU A 118 0.22 -14.62 14.40
CA LEU A 118 0.67 -14.40 15.78
C LEU A 118 -0.25 -15.10 16.79
N PHE A 119 -1.57 -15.00 16.60
CA PHE A 119 -2.53 -15.73 17.43
C PHE A 119 -2.32 -17.25 17.34
N PHE A 120 -2.05 -17.78 16.13
CA PHE A 120 -1.70 -19.18 15.95
C PHE A 120 -0.50 -19.58 16.81
N PHE A 121 0.60 -18.82 16.81
CA PHE A 121 1.78 -19.12 17.63
C PHE A 121 1.58 -18.86 19.13
N PHE A 122 0.73 -17.91 19.50
CA PHE A 122 0.33 -17.68 20.90
C PHE A 122 -0.36 -18.90 21.49
N VAL A 123 -1.32 -19.49 20.75
CA VAL A 123 -2.06 -20.68 21.21
C VAL A 123 -1.21 -21.94 21.12
N ASN A 124 -0.57 -22.17 19.97
CA ASN A 124 0.05 -23.45 19.66
C ASN A 124 1.52 -23.56 20.11
N GLY A 125 2.20 -22.43 20.31
CA GLY A 125 3.66 -22.38 20.49
C GLY A 125 4.42 -22.72 19.19
N SER A 126 5.75 -22.80 19.26
CA SER A 126 6.62 -23.12 18.10
C SER A 126 6.63 -24.59 17.73
N ARG A 127 6.47 -25.49 18.72
CA ARG A 127 6.50 -26.97 18.69
C ARG A 127 7.75 -27.62 18.08
N TYR A 128 8.10 -27.29 16.84
CA TYR A 128 9.12 -27.98 16.05
C TYR A 128 10.25 -27.04 15.64
N PHE A 129 11.47 -27.58 15.56
CA PHE A 129 12.67 -26.88 15.07
C PHE A 129 12.86 -25.51 15.76
N SER A 130 12.71 -25.45 17.09
CA SER A 130 12.65 -24.20 17.83
C SER A 130 13.55 -24.24 19.07
N LEU A 131 14.09 -23.09 19.48
CA LEU A 131 14.85 -22.99 20.72
C LEU A 131 13.99 -23.35 21.93
N ASP A 132 12.69 -23.06 21.94
CA ASP A 132 11.77 -23.50 23.00
C ASP A 132 11.79 -25.02 23.20
N GLN A 133 11.94 -25.79 22.13
CA GLN A 133 12.03 -27.25 22.19
C GLN A 133 13.34 -27.72 22.83
N PHE A 134 14.45 -27.01 22.56
CA PHE A 134 15.77 -27.33 23.12
C PHE A 134 15.91 -26.87 24.58
N LEU A 135 15.28 -25.76 24.94
CA LEU A 135 15.42 -25.11 26.25
C LEU A 135 14.39 -25.58 27.29
N GLN A 136 13.32 -26.30 26.90
CA GLN A 136 12.36 -26.87 27.84
C GLN A 136 12.63 -28.37 28.10
N PRO A 137 13.21 -28.75 29.24
CA PRO A 137 13.22 -30.14 29.68
C PRO A 137 11.81 -30.50 30.17
N LYS A 138 11.04 -31.30 29.40
CA LYS A 138 9.76 -31.96 29.79
C LYS A 138 8.94 -31.24 30.89
N LEU A 139 8.73 -29.93 30.78
CA LEU A 139 7.83 -29.23 31.70
C LEU A 139 6.40 -29.48 31.21
N PRO A 140 5.48 -29.95 32.06
CA PRO A 140 4.10 -30.15 31.65
C PRO A 140 3.57 -28.81 31.13
N ASN A 141 3.15 -28.81 29.86
CA ASN A 141 2.55 -27.67 29.17
C ASN A 141 1.15 -27.39 29.76
N LYS A 142 1.12 -26.96 31.02
CA LYS A 142 -0.06 -26.41 31.68
C LYS A 142 0.19 -24.93 31.89
N MET A 143 0.28 -24.19 30.79
CA MET A 143 -0.31 -22.85 30.84
C MET A 143 -1.82 -23.06 30.95
N ASN A 144 -2.29 -23.17 32.20
CA ASN A 144 -3.70 -23.08 32.55
C ASN A 144 -4.13 -21.60 32.49
N LEU A 145 -3.78 -20.93 31.38
CA LEU A 145 -4.05 -19.52 31.18
C LEU A 145 -5.40 -19.45 30.47
N PHE A 146 -6.43 -19.34 31.30
CA PHE A 146 -7.81 -19.00 30.95
C PHE A 146 -8.57 -20.05 30.13
N ASN A 147 -9.63 -20.55 30.77
CA ASN A 147 -10.75 -21.31 30.21
C ASN A 147 -10.93 -21.02 28.69
N THR A 148 -10.43 -21.92 27.85
CA THR A 148 -10.15 -21.72 26.42
C THR A 148 -11.37 -21.25 25.63
N GLY A 149 -12.58 -21.61 26.08
CA GLY A 149 -13.83 -21.13 25.51
C GLY A 149 -14.06 -19.62 25.70
N LYS A 150 -13.63 -19.02 26.81
CA LYS A 150 -13.81 -17.59 27.09
C LYS A 150 -12.82 -16.71 26.33
N LEU A 151 -11.60 -17.19 26.07
CA LEU A 151 -10.58 -16.42 25.35
C LEU A 151 -10.79 -16.47 23.82
N VAL A 152 -11.21 -17.62 23.30
CA VAL A 152 -11.69 -17.75 21.91
C VAL A 152 -12.94 -16.89 21.72
N ALA A 153 -13.88 -16.90 22.68
CA ALA A 153 -15.02 -15.99 22.65
C ALA A 153 -14.58 -14.52 22.74
N PHE A 154 -13.59 -14.16 23.56
CA PHE A 154 -13.11 -12.78 23.67
C PHE A 154 -12.41 -12.30 22.40
N PHE A 155 -11.58 -13.12 21.74
CA PHE A 155 -10.99 -12.78 20.44
C PHE A 155 -12.01 -12.79 19.31
N ALA A 156 -12.99 -13.69 19.31
CA ALA A 156 -14.11 -13.68 18.36
C ALA A 156 -14.99 -12.43 18.57
N ILE A 157 -15.29 -12.06 19.81
CA ILE A 157 -16.07 -10.87 20.19
C ILE A 157 -15.28 -9.57 19.96
N ALA A 158 -13.95 -9.58 20.10
CA ALA A 158 -13.07 -8.46 19.74
C ALA A 158 -12.88 -8.34 18.22
N LEU A 159 -13.05 -9.43 17.46
CA LEU A 159 -13.19 -9.41 16.00
C LEU A 159 -14.59 -9.00 15.53
N LEU A 160 -15.64 -9.18 16.35
CA LEU A 160 -17.01 -8.82 16.01
C LEU A 160 -17.18 -7.33 15.63
N PRO A 161 -16.56 -6.32 16.29
CA PRO A 161 -16.62 -4.94 15.81
C PRO A 161 -15.84 -4.73 14.50
N PHE A 162 -14.80 -5.53 14.19
CA PHE A 162 -14.11 -5.50 12.89
C PHE A 162 -14.94 -6.14 11.76
N LEU A 163 -15.77 -7.13 12.07
CA LEU A 163 -16.74 -7.71 11.13
C LEU A 163 -18.02 -6.87 11.03
N SER A 164 -18.38 -6.14 12.10
CA SER A 164 -19.57 -5.29 12.12
C SER A 164 -19.38 -3.95 11.40
N SER A 165 -18.14 -3.50 11.17
CA SER A 165 -17.83 -2.44 10.20
C SER A 165 -17.95 -2.88 8.74
N CYS A 166 -18.19 -4.18 8.46
CA CYS A 166 -18.59 -4.67 7.13
C CYS A 166 -20.10 -4.91 7.01
N ALA A 167 -20.88 -4.72 8.09
CA ALA A 167 -22.33 -4.95 8.08
C ALA A 167 -23.17 -3.66 8.08
N THR A 168 -22.54 -2.48 8.05
CA THR A 168 -23.14 -1.39 7.27
C THR A 168 -22.89 -1.72 5.80
N VAL A 169 -23.73 -2.62 5.28
CA VAL A 169 -24.27 -2.36 3.95
C VAL A 169 -24.93 -0.99 4.11
N GLU A 170 -24.16 0.07 3.83
CA GLU A 170 -24.76 1.25 3.25
C GLU A 170 -25.50 0.69 2.03
N SER A 171 -26.79 0.43 2.22
CA SER A 171 -27.74 0.81 1.21
C SER A 171 -27.38 2.25 0.93
N ALA A 172 -26.54 2.43 -0.10
CA ALA A 172 -26.51 3.63 -0.88
C ALA A 172 -27.96 3.81 -1.32
N THR A 173 -28.74 4.45 -0.45
CA THR A 173 -29.83 5.28 -0.86
C THR A 173 -29.23 6.07 -2.00
N GLN A 174 -29.75 5.79 -3.20
CA GLN A 174 -29.57 6.63 -4.36
C GLN A 174 -30.20 7.98 -4.02
N ALA A 175 -29.56 8.73 -3.13
CA ALA A 175 -29.48 10.15 -3.30
C ALA A 175 -28.83 10.29 -4.68
N SER A 176 -29.61 10.82 -5.61
CA SER A 176 -29.17 11.35 -6.88
C SER A 176 -28.05 12.38 -6.61
N SER A 177 -26.85 11.89 -6.36
CA SER A 177 -25.63 12.67 -6.40
C SER A 177 -25.14 12.53 -7.83
N LYS A 178 -25.22 13.64 -8.55
CA LYS A 178 -24.59 13.84 -9.85
C LYS A 178 -23.20 13.19 -9.79
N ALA A 179 -23.02 12.10 -10.52
CA ALA A 179 -21.87 11.21 -10.36
C ALA A 179 -20.57 12.02 -10.47
N ALA A 180 -19.77 12.06 -9.39
CA ALA A 180 -18.54 12.83 -9.37
C ALA A 180 -17.58 12.31 -10.45
N THR A 181 -17.25 13.19 -11.41
CA THR A 181 -16.30 12.92 -12.49
C THR A 181 -14.89 12.76 -11.94
N LYS A 182 -14.13 11.81 -12.48
CA LYS A 182 -12.72 11.57 -12.10
C LYS A 182 -11.77 12.11 -13.15
N ASN A 183 -10.68 12.73 -12.71
CA ASN A 183 -9.65 13.27 -13.60
C ASN A 183 -8.47 12.31 -13.68
N TYR A 184 -7.88 12.20 -14.87
CA TYR A 184 -6.85 11.23 -15.20
C TYR A 184 -5.66 11.91 -15.87
N ALA A 185 -4.47 11.41 -15.61
CA ALA A 185 -3.29 11.82 -16.34
C ALA A 185 -2.40 10.62 -16.70
N VAL A 186 -1.76 10.67 -17.85
CA VAL A 186 -0.83 9.63 -18.29
C VAL A 186 0.48 10.29 -18.67
N LEU A 187 1.58 9.87 -18.05
CA LEU A 187 2.91 10.21 -18.50
C LEU A 187 3.36 9.19 -19.55
N ILE A 188 3.84 9.66 -20.68
CA ILE A 188 4.38 8.82 -21.74
C ILE A 188 5.87 9.09 -21.94
N SER A 189 6.66 8.03 -22.13
CA SER A 189 8.11 8.11 -22.32
C SER A 189 8.57 7.83 -23.75
N GLN A 190 7.76 7.11 -24.54
CA GLN A 190 8.05 6.73 -25.93
C GLN A 190 7.01 7.29 -26.92
N PRO A 191 7.38 7.64 -28.17
CA PRO A 191 6.45 8.18 -29.16
C PRO A 191 5.23 7.29 -29.40
N ASN A 192 5.43 5.97 -29.52
CA ASN A 192 4.34 5.02 -29.78
C ASN A 192 3.31 4.90 -28.64
N HIS A 193 3.61 5.37 -27.43
CA HIS A 193 2.67 5.37 -26.31
C HIS A 193 1.52 6.36 -26.51
N VAL A 194 1.64 7.32 -27.44
CA VAL A 194 0.52 8.20 -27.84
C VAL A 194 -0.70 7.38 -28.27
N LYS A 195 -0.52 6.31 -29.04
CA LYS A 195 -1.61 5.42 -29.49
C LYS A 195 -2.33 4.77 -28.30
N ALA A 196 -1.56 4.25 -27.35
CA ALA A 196 -2.11 3.65 -26.13
C ALA A 196 -2.91 4.69 -25.32
N ALA A 197 -2.32 5.87 -25.07
CA ALA A 197 -2.98 6.93 -24.32
C ALA A 197 -4.27 7.42 -24.99
N VAL A 198 -4.29 7.55 -26.32
CA VAL A 198 -5.46 7.96 -27.10
C VAL A 198 -6.56 6.90 -27.04
N HIS A 199 -6.22 5.63 -27.25
CA HIS A 199 -7.20 4.54 -27.14
C HIS A 199 -7.80 4.43 -25.72
N THR A 200 -6.98 4.64 -24.69
CA THR A 200 -7.45 4.74 -23.31
C THR A 200 -8.41 5.92 -23.13
N ALA A 201 -8.10 7.10 -23.65
CA ALA A 201 -8.98 8.26 -23.54
C ALA A 201 -10.33 8.07 -24.26
N GLN A 202 -10.33 7.39 -25.41
CA GLN A 202 -11.53 7.07 -26.17
C GLN A 202 -12.44 6.05 -25.45
N THR A 203 -11.85 5.09 -24.75
CA THR A 203 -12.60 4.05 -24.01
C THR A 203 -13.11 4.54 -22.65
N MET A 204 -12.40 5.48 -22.02
CA MET A 204 -12.80 6.09 -20.76
C MET A 204 -13.80 7.23 -21.00
N THR A 205 -15.07 6.94 -21.23
CA THR A 205 -16.10 7.98 -21.43
C THR A 205 -16.73 8.43 -20.10
N PRO A 206 -17.46 9.57 -20.06
CA PRO A 206 -18.23 9.97 -18.87
C PRO A 206 -19.28 8.91 -18.43
N GLY A 207 -19.79 8.11 -19.37
CA GLY A 207 -20.73 7.02 -19.11
C GLY A 207 -20.08 5.67 -18.77
N SER A 208 -18.77 5.54 -18.90
CA SER A 208 -18.04 4.32 -18.52
C SER A 208 -17.91 4.20 -17.00
N SER A 209 -17.48 3.02 -16.51
CA SER A 209 -17.14 2.82 -15.08
C SER A 209 -16.10 3.82 -14.56
N TYR A 210 -15.30 4.41 -15.46
CA TYR A 210 -14.27 5.39 -15.14
C TYR A 210 -14.81 6.82 -14.93
N LYS A 211 -16.01 7.15 -15.43
CA LYS A 211 -16.66 8.47 -15.25
C LYS A 211 -15.70 9.64 -15.53
N ARG A 212 -15.00 9.56 -16.67
CA ARG A 212 -13.91 10.49 -17.01
C ARG A 212 -14.41 11.93 -17.12
N GLY A 213 -13.78 12.81 -16.36
CA GLY A 213 -13.79 14.26 -16.56
C GLY A 213 -12.61 14.65 -17.46
N THR A 214 -11.57 15.24 -16.86
CA THR A 214 -10.36 15.66 -17.58
C THR A 214 -9.40 14.49 -17.82
N PHE A 215 -8.73 14.49 -18.98
CA PHE A 215 -7.68 13.54 -19.32
C PHE A 215 -6.46 14.26 -19.87
N VAL A 216 -5.34 14.16 -19.16
CA VAL A 216 -4.09 14.83 -19.52
C VAL A 216 -3.09 13.79 -20.01
N VAL A 217 -2.38 14.09 -21.09
CA VAL A 217 -1.21 13.31 -21.52
C VAL A 217 0.02 14.19 -21.39
N MET A 218 0.97 13.75 -20.57
CA MET A 218 2.26 14.42 -20.32
C MET A 218 3.36 13.68 -21.08
N ALA A 219 3.85 14.27 -22.16
CA ALA A 219 4.95 13.73 -22.96
C ALA A 219 6.30 14.10 -22.37
N CYS A 220 7.04 13.10 -21.92
CA CYS A 220 8.40 13.20 -21.39
C CYS A 220 9.36 12.29 -22.17
N ALA A 221 10.66 12.47 -21.95
CA ALA A 221 11.70 11.70 -22.62
C ALA A 221 11.53 11.76 -24.16
N LYS A 222 11.69 10.63 -24.86
CA LYS A 222 11.67 10.58 -26.32
C LYS A 222 10.27 10.83 -26.90
N SER A 223 9.21 10.65 -26.12
CA SER A 223 7.83 10.87 -26.60
C SER A 223 7.54 12.29 -27.09
N VAL A 224 8.35 13.29 -26.71
CA VAL A 224 8.20 14.67 -27.19
C VAL A 224 8.36 14.79 -28.71
N GLU A 225 9.11 13.88 -29.34
CA GLU A 225 9.29 13.79 -30.79
C GLU A 225 7.95 13.50 -31.52
N ALA A 226 6.99 12.84 -30.85
CA ALA A 226 5.67 12.56 -31.42
C ALA A 226 4.86 13.84 -31.70
N PHE A 227 5.17 14.93 -31.00
CA PHE A 227 4.42 16.19 -31.04
C PHE A 227 5.09 17.24 -31.94
N VAL A 228 6.16 16.88 -32.66
CA VAL A 228 6.78 17.74 -33.67
C VAL A 228 5.91 17.74 -34.93
N GLU A 229 5.76 18.90 -35.57
CA GLU A 229 5.04 19.03 -36.83
C GLU A 229 5.57 18.06 -37.89
N GLY A 230 4.67 17.41 -38.63
CA GLY A 230 5.02 16.41 -39.63
C GLY A 230 5.30 15.00 -39.09
N SER A 231 5.15 14.77 -37.77
CA SER A 231 5.24 13.43 -37.19
C SER A 231 4.16 12.48 -37.75
N ASP A 232 4.54 11.20 -37.95
CA ASP A 232 3.62 10.12 -38.33
C ASP A 232 2.48 9.88 -37.32
N LEU A 233 2.60 10.46 -36.12
CA LEU A 233 1.61 10.37 -35.04
C LEU A 233 0.61 11.54 -35.01
N ALA A 234 0.72 12.51 -35.91
CA ALA A 234 -0.17 13.67 -35.96
C ALA A 234 -1.65 13.27 -36.06
N SER A 235 -1.98 12.27 -36.89
CA SER A 235 -3.35 11.76 -37.01
C SER A 235 -3.89 11.20 -35.69
N GLU A 236 -3.03 10.58 -34.87
CA GLU A 236 -3.43 9.99 -33.60
C GLU A 236 -3.62 11.06 -32.52
N ILE A 237 -2.76 12.08 -32.51
CA ILE A 237 -2.88 13.25 -31.62
C ILE A 237 -4.22 13.96 -31.88
N GLU A 238 -4.60 14.13 -33.14
CA GLU A 238 -5.88 14.72 -33.52
C GLU A 238 -7.09 13.90 -33.04
N LYS A 239 -7.02 12.57 -33.13
CA LYS A 239 -8.07 11.68 -32.57
C LYS A 239 -8.18 11.84 -31.05
N GLY A 240 -7.06 11.97 -30.34
CA GLY A 240 -7.08 12.19 -28.90
C GLY A 240 -7.63 13.56 -28.53
N ARG A 241 -7.28 14.61 -29.29
CA ARG A 241 -7.85 15.95 -29.12
C ARG A 241 -9.36 15.95 -29.31
N ALA A 242 -9.85 15.24 -30.33
CA ALA A 242 -11.29 15.02 -30.56
C ALA A 242 -11.95 14.24 -29.40
N ALA A 243 -11.21 13.36 -28.73
CA ALA A 243 -11.66 12.67 -27.51
C ALA A 243 -11.53 13.51 -26.23
N GLY A 244 -11.08 14.77 -26.32
CA GLY A 244 -10.92 15.68 -25.19
C GLY A 244 -9.65 15.43 -24.36
N VAL A 245 -8.60 14.89 -24.98
CA VAL A 245 -7.27 14.79 -24.37
C VAL A 245 -6.59 16.16 -24.35
N GLN A 246 -5.98 16.51 -23.22
CA GLN A 246 -5.13 17.69 -23.09
C GLN A 246 -3.66 17.28 -23.12
N TYR A 247 -2.93 17.72 -24.14
CA TYR A 247 -1.53 17.37 -24.32
C TYR A 247 -0.59 18.39 -23.68
N LYS A 248 0.38 17.89 -22.91
CA LYS A 248 1.43 18.64 -22.25
C LYS A 248 2.78 18.06 -22.66
N VAL A 249 3.78 18.90 -22.91
CA VAL A 249 5.10 18.48 -23.42
C VAL A 249 6.19 18.96 -22.47
N CYS A 250 7.13 18.08 -22.11
CA CYS A 250 8.16 18.35 -21.11
C CYS A 250 9.26 19.25 -21.68
N GLY A 251 9.40 20.46 -21.14
CA GLY A 251 10.42 21.44 -21.53
C GLY A 251 11.84 20.95 -21.29
N MET A 252 12.10 20.21 -20.20
CA MET A 252 13.41 19.58 -19.99
C MET A 252 13.74 18.55 -21.08
N SER A 253 12.76 17.75 -21.51
CA SER A 253 12.96 16.77 -22.57
C SER A 253 13.15 17.45 -23.94
N LEU A 254 12.37 18.49 -24.26
CA LEU A 254 12.61 19.28 -25.47
C LEU A 254 14.05 19.80 -25.55
N LYS A 255 14.58 20.34 -24.44
CA LYS A 255 15.98 20.77 -24.34
C LYS A 255 16.96 19.60 -24.52
N GLN A 256 16.70 18.48 -23.86
CA GLN A 256 17.56 17.29 -23.93
C GLN A 256 17.67 16.72 -25.35
N PHE A 257 16.57 16.76 -26.11
CA PHE A 257 16.51 16.24 -27.49
C PHE A 257 16.71 17.34 -28.56
N ASN A 258 17.08 18.57 -28.16
CA ASN A 258 17.29 19.72 -29.05
C ASN A 258 16.10 20.02 -29.97
N ILE A 259 14.87 19.92 -29.45
CA ILE A 259 13.63 20.24 -30.18
C ILE A 259 13.20 21.67 -29.84
N ASP A 260 12.96 22.47 -30.88
CA ASP A 260 12.42 23.83 -30.73
C ASP A 260 10.91 23.76 -30.40
N PRO A 261 10.45 24.37 -29.29
CA PRO A 261 9.03 24.49 -28.99
C PRO A 261 8.17 25.08 -30.12
N ALA A 262 8.76 25.91 -30.99
CA ALA A 262 8.05 26.51 -32.12
C ALA A 262 7.69 25.49 -33.23
N THR A 263 8.33 24.31 -33.25
CA THR A 263 8.06 23.25 -34.23
C THR A 263 7.07 22.20 -33.71
N LEU A 264 6.39 22.46 -32.59
CA LEU A 264 5.40 21.55 -32.04
C LEU A 264 4.02 21.80 -32.66
N VAL A 265 3.24 20.72 -32.80
CA VAL A 265 1.85 20.79 -33.26
C VAL A 265 1.02 21.73 -32.38
N GLU A 266 0.05 22.41 -32.98
CA GLU A 266 -0.83 23.33 -32.26
C GLU A 266 -1.61 22.63 -31.12
N GLY A 267 -1.97 23.40 -30.09
CA GLY A 267 -2.81 22.92 -28.99
C GLY A 267 -2.08 22.12 -27.90
N VAL A 268 -0.75 22.01 -27.95
CA VAL A 268 0.07 21.49 -26.85
C VAL A 268 0.51 22.61 -25.92
N THR A 269 0.67 22.32 -24.63
CA THR A 269 1.29 23.26 -23.68
C THR A 269 2.65 22.73 -23.24
N VAL A 270 3.69 23.54 -23.35
CA VAL A 270 5.00 23.20 -22.81
C VAL A 270 5.02 23.43 -21.31
N ILE A 271 5.41 22.41 -20.55
CA ILE A 271 5.54 22.43 -19.10
C ILE A 271 7.02 22.32 -18.75
N PRO A 272 7.60 23.24 -17.94
CA PRO A 272 9.03 23.25 -17.68
C PRO A 272 9.59 21.90 -17.22
N ASN A 273 8.93 21.26 -16.25
CA ASN A 273 9.28 19.94 -15.74
C ASN A 273 8.03 19.04 -15.69
N GLY A 274 8.00 18.01 -16.53
CA GLY A 274 6.87 17.09 -16.64
C GLY A 274 6.63 16.23 -15.40
N LEU A 275 7.69 15.84 -14.67
CA LEU A 275 7.55 15.00 -13.48
C LEU A 275 6.93 15.77 -12.32
N THR A 276 7.38 17.00 -12.07
CA THR A 276 6.80 17.84 -11.02
C THR A 276 5.33 18.15 -11.31
N TYR A 277 5.00 18.39 -12.59
CA TYR A 277 3.62 18.57 -13.00
C TYR A 277 2.74 17.33 -12.78
N MET A 278 3.27 16.11 -13.00
CA MET A 278 2.53 14.89 -12.67
C MET A 278 2.29 14.75 -11.16
N PHE A 279 3.26 15.11 -10.32
CA PHE A 279 3.07 15.17 -8.87
C PHE A 279 2.03 16.23 -8.47
N ASP A 280 2.02 17.40 -9.12
CA ASP A 280 1.00 18.43 -8.89
C ASP A 280 -0.40 17.93 -9.25
N LEU A 281 -0.55 17.20 -10.36
CA LEU A 281 -1.82 16.58 -10.73
C LEU A 281 -2.25 15.50 -9.71
N GLN A 282 -1.34 14.67 -9.23
CA GLN A 282 -1.64 13.72 -8.15
C GLN A 282 -2.15 14.43 -6.89
N ASN A 283 -1.51 15.54 -6.49
CA ASN A 283 -1.93 16.36 -5.35
C ASN A 283 -3.29 17.03 -5.56
N GLN A 284 -3.67 17.30 -6.82
CA GLN A 284 -5.00 17.79 -7.21
C GLN A 284 -6.06 16.67 -7.34
N GLY A 285 -5.71 15.43 -7.02
CA GLY A 285 -6.63 14.28 -7.02
C GLY A 285 -6.76 13.57 -8.37
N TYR A 286 -5.84 13.79 -9.32
CA TYR A 286 -5.81 13.01 -10.56
C TYR A 286 -5.33 11.59 -10.28
N THR A 287 -5.94 10.62 -10.95
CA THR A 287 -5.38 9.26 -11.06
C THR A 287 -4.36 9.23 -12.19
N THR A 288 -3.13 8.82 -11.90
CA THR A 288 -2.02 8.87 -12.87
C THR A 288 -1.47 7.50 -13.22
N VAL A 289 -1.04 7.32 -14.48
CA VAL A 289 -0.33 6.14 -14.98
C VAL A 289 0.92 6.59 -15.73
N GLU A 290 1.99 5.80 -15.70
CA GLU A 290 3.20 6.01 -16.49
C GLU A 290 3.36 4.87 -17.50
N LEU A 291 3.71 5.22 -18.75
CA LEU A 291 3.90 4.32 -19.89
C LEU A 291 5.32 4.41 -20.45
#